data_AF-A0A536B1X3-F1
#
_entry.id   AF-A0A536B1X3-F1
#
_cell.length_a   1.000
_cell.length_b   1.000
_cell.length_c   1.000
_cell.angle_alpha   90.00
_cell.angle_beta   90.00
_cell.angle_gamma   90.00
#
_symmetry.space_group_name_H-M   'P 1'
#
loop_
_entity.id
_entity.type
_entity.pdbx_description
1 polymer ?
#
loop_
_entity_poly.entity_id
_entity_poly.type
_entity_poly.pdbx_seq_one_letter_code
_entity_poly.pdbx_strand_id
1 'polypeptide(L)'
;MAKASPVLTLRRNGQITLPSEVRRRMRASEGDVFVAEVRAPDEIVLRKKSLVDASQAYFWTDEWQRGEREAQEDIRRRRVKRFRSAKALISDLKR
;
A
#
# COMPACT_ATOMS: atom_id res chain seq x y z
N MET A 1 8.60 24.99 1.05
CA MET A 1 9.68 25.25 2.03
C MET A 1 9.75 24.07 2.98
N ALA A 2 10.85 23.32 2.98
CA ALA A 2 11.05 22.21 3.91
C ALA A 2 11.15 22.80 5.33
N LYS A 3 10.16 22.52 6.18
CA LYS A 3 10.17 22.94 7.58
C LYS A 3 11.32 22.25 8.32
N ALA A 4 11.90 22.97 9.28
CA ALA A 4 13.04 22.58 10.10
C ALA A 4 12.99 21.12 10.56
N SER A 5 14.10 20.40 10.36
CA SER A 5 14.32 19.05 10.88
C SER A 5 14.37 19.12 12.40
N PRO A 6 13.36 18.61 13.12
CA PRO A 6 13.36 18.67 14.57
C PRO A 6 14.49 17.77 15.10
N VAL A 7 15.24 18.26 16.09
CA VAL A 7 16.20 17.43 16.82
C VAL A 7 15.42 16.43 17.67
N LEU A 8 15.75 15.15 17.54
CA LEU A 8 15.12 14.06 18.28
C LEU A 8 16.11 13.49 19.29
N THR A 9 15.60 13.11 20.47
CA THR A 9 16.41 12.46 21.51
C THR A 9 16.08 10.98 21.55
N LEU A 10 17.10 10.13 21.53
CA LEU A 10 16.96 8.71 21.79
C LEU A 10 16.62 8.51 23.27
N ARG A 11 15.45 7.94 23.55
CA ARG A 11 15.01 7.62 24.91
C ARG A 11 15.50 6.24 25.33
N ARG A 12 15.14 5.83 26.54
CA ARG A 12 15.42 4.47 27.04
C ARG A 12 14.89 3.44 26.05
N ASN A 13 15.56 2.28 25.98
CA ASN A 13 15.20 1.17 25.09
C ASN A 13 15.22 1.53 23.59
N GLY A 14 15.98 2.55 23.19
CA GLY A 14 16.15 2.91 21.77
C GLY A 14 14.94 3.57 21.12
N GLN A 15 14.02 4.14 21.91
CA GLN A 15 12.80 4.75 21.39
C GLN A 15 13.03 6.19 20.90
N ILE A 16 12.47 6.50 19.72
CA ILE A 16 12.37 7.86 19.18
C ILE A 16 10.89 8.20 18.99
N THR A 17 10.48 9.36 19.49
CA THR A 17 9.11 9.85 19.26
C THR A 17 9.04 10.59 17.93
N LEU A 18 8.22 10.10 17.00
CA LEU A 18 7.94 10.82 15.75
C LEU A 18 7.10 12.09 16.02
N PRO A 19 7.62 13.28 15.67
CA PRO A 19 6.87 14.53 15.84
C PRO A 19 5.54 14.53 15.09
N SER A 20 4.56 15.28 15.60
CA SER A 20 3.22 15.36 15.02
C SER A 20 3.22 15.74 13.53
N GLU A 21 4.14 16.62 13.13
CA GLU A 21 4.27 17.03 11.74
C GLU A 21 4.78 15.90 10.82
N VAL A 22 5.76 15.11 11.28
CA VAL A 22 6.26 13.94 10.55
C VAL A 22 5.15 12.91 10.41
N ARG A 23 4.41 12.62 11.49
CA ARG A 23 3.28 11.69 11.48
C ARG A 23 2.20 12.11 10.47
N ARG A 24 1.79 13.38 10.45
CA ARG A 24 0.80 13.87 9.48
C ARG A 24 1.27 13.72 8.03
N ARG A 25 2.53 14.08 7.74
CA ARG A 25 3.09 13.97 6.37
C ARG A 25 3.15 12.53 5.89
N MET A 26 3.51 11.61 6.77
CA MET A 26 3.59 10.18 6.48
C MET A 26 2.24 9.45 6.59
N ARG A 27 1.17 10.16 6.98
CA ARG A 27 -0.13 9.56 7.35
C ARG A 27 0.06 8.38 8.31
N ALA A 28 0.97 8.55 9.26
CA ALA A 28 1.35 7.52 10.22
C ALA A 28 0.38 7.53 11.41
N SER A 29 -0.12 6.35 11.76
CA SER A 29 -1.03 6.09 12.86
C SER A 29 -0.43 5.04 13.80
N GLU A 30 -1.04 4.87 14.97
CA GLU A 30 -0.67 3.79 15.89
C GLU A 30 -0.79 2.43 15.19
N GLY A 31 0.18 1.54 15.41
CA GLY A 31 0.25 0.23 14.76
C GLY A 31 0.91 0.20 13.38
N ASP A 32 1.17 1.36 12.75
CA ASP A 32 1.95 1.40 11.51
C ASP A 32 3.41 0.95 11.76
N VAL A 33 3.94 0.16 10.83
CA VAL A 33 5.33 -0.34 10.91
C VAL A 33 6.26 0.43 9.99
N PHE A 34 7.53 0.50 10.39
CA PHE A 34 8.59 1.16 9.64
C PHE A 34 9.79 0.23 9.53
N VAL A 35 10.45 0.27 8.37
CA VAL A 35 11.77 -0.32 8.19
C VAL A 35 12.81 0.76 8.43
N ALA A 36 13.76 0.50 9.33
CA ALA A 36 14.92 1.35 9.55
C ALA A 36 16.10 0.82 8.74
N GLU A 37 16.68 1.65 7.90
CA GLU A 37 17.83 1.31 7.05
C GLU A 37 18.99 2.27 7.35
N VAL A 38 20.17 1.73 7.64
CA VAL A 38 21.40 2.52 7.73
C VAL A 38 21.95 2.69 6.33
N ARG A 39 21.94 3.91 5.79
CA ARG A 39 22.40 4.20 4.41
C ARG A 39 23.84 4.71 4.36
N ALA A 40 24.31 5.32 5.45
CA ALA A 40 25.65 5.80 5.69
C ALA A 40 25.92 5.79 7.21
N PRO A 41 27.17 5.99 7.69
CA PRO A 41 27.52 5.91 9.12
C PRO A 41 26.60 6.71 10.05
N ASP A 42 26.16 7.88 9.62
CA ASP A 42 25.32 8.79 10.41
C ASP A 42 23.92 9.00 9.82
N GLU A 43 23.49 8.13 8.90
CA GLU A 43 22.21 8.26 8.20
C GLU A 43 21.32 7.03 8.41
N ILE A 44 20.20 7.24 9.09
CA ILE A 44 19.10 6.27 9.20
C ILE A 44 17.90 6.77 8.40
N VAL A 45 17.40 5.93 7.50
CA VAL A 45 16.17 6.17 6.74
C VAL A 45 15.06 5.29 7.31
N LEU A 46 13.96 5.92 7.74
CA LEU A 46 12.74 5.22 8.15
C LEU A 46 11.74 5.19 6.99
N ARG A 47 11.39 3.99 6.51
CA ARG A 47 10.39 3.79 5.46
C ARG A 47 9.12 3.19 6.05
N LYS A 48 7.99 3.89 5.92
CA LYS A 48 6.68 3.34 6.29
C LYS A 48 6.40 2.11 5.43
N LYS A 49 6.00 1.01 6.04
CA LYS A 49 5.60 -0.22 5.34
C LYS A 49 4.15 -0.53 5.68
N SER A 50 3.35 -0.79 4.65
CA SER A 50 2.01 -1.32 4.84
C SER A 50 2.13 -2.82 5.11
N LEU A 51 1.64 -3.28 6.25
CA LEU A 51 1.43 -4.71 6.45
C LEU A 51 0.21 -5.08 5.62
N VAL A 52 0.44 -5.77 4.51
CA VAL A 52 -0.63 -6.47 3.82
C VAL A 52 -0.82 -7.79 4.54
N ASP A 53 -2.05 -8.08 4.93
CA ASP A 53 -2.41 -9.40 5.46
C ASP A 53 -1.93 -10.48 4.48
N ALA A 54 -1.29 -11.54 4.98
CA ALA A 54 -0.73 -12.59 4.13
C ALA A 54 -1.80 -13.22 3.20
N SER A 55 -3.05 -13.34 3.67
CA SER A 55 -4.18 -13.83 2.88
C SER A 55 -4.56 -12.91 1.71
N GLN A 56 -4.17 -11.64 1.74
CA GLN A 56 -4.43 -10.63 0.71
C GLN A 56 -3.18 -10.23 -0.08
N ALA A 57 -2.02 -10.83 0.19
CA ALA A 57 -0.77 -10.52 -0.48
C ALA A 57 -0.85 -10.75 -2.01
N TYR A 58 -1.62 -11.75 -2.43
CA TYR A 58 -1.82 -12.08 -3.84
C TYR A 58 -2.37 -10.90 -4.68
N PHE A 59 -3.23 -10.06 -4.08
CA PHE A 59 -3.83 -8.89 -4.76
C PHE A 59 -2.77 -7.88 -5.20
N TRP A 60 -1.64 -7.83 -4.50
CA TRP A 60 -0.56 -6.86 -4.75
C TRP A 60 0.55 -7.40 -5.65
N THR A 61 0.39 -8.62 -6.17
CA THR A 61 1.32 -9.15 -7.18
C THR A 61 1.22 -8.34 -8.47
N ASP A 62 2.35 -8.19 -9.19
CA ASP A 62 2.35 -7.47 -10.47
C ASP A 62 1.40 -8.09 -11.49
N GLU A 63 1.23 -9.40 -11.44
CA GLU A 63 0.27 -10.13 -12.27
C GLU A 63 -1.17 -9.73 -11.98
N TRP A 64 -1.58 -9.77 -10.72
CA TRP A 64 -2.93 -9.39 -10.33
C TRP A 64 -3.22 -7.92 -10.66
N GLN A 65 -2.28 -7.03 -10.38
CA GLN A 65 -2.41 -5.60 -10.68
C GLN A 65 -2.47 -5.32 -12.20
N ARG A 66 -1.79 -6.12 -13.04
CA ARG A 66 -1.95 -6.04 -14.51
C ARG A 66 -3.37 -6.45 -14.92
N GLY A 67 -3.88 -7.57 -14.39
CA GLY A 67 -5.24 -8.03 -14.67
C GLY A 67 -6.32 -7.03 -14.23
N GLU A 68 -6.15 -6.40 -13.06
CA GLU A 68 -7.08 -5.37 -12.59
C GLU A 68 -7.09 -4.14 -13.51
N ARG A 69 -5.92 -3.72 -14.02
CA ARG A 69 -5.85 -2.61 -14.99
C ARG A 69 -6.54 -2.94 -16.30
N GLU A 70 -6.34 -4.15 -16.81
CA GLU A 70 -7.00 -4.64 -18.03
C GLU A 70 -8.52 -4.71 -17.85
N ALA A 71 -8.99 -5.29 -16.73
CA ALA A 71 -10.40 -5.37 -16.41
C ALA A 71 -11.05 -3.97 -16.30
N GLN A 72 -10.36 -3.01 -15.68
CA GLN A 72 -10.87 -1.63 -15.62
C GLN A 72 -10.90 -0.95 -16.99
N GLU A 73 -9.93 -1.22 -17.85
CA GLU A 73 -9.96 -0.74 -19.22
C GLU A 73 -11.14 -1.32 -19.99
N ASP A 74 -11.43 -2.61 -19.82
CA ASP A 74 -12.60 -3.26 -20.42
C ASP A 74 -13.92 -2.64 -19.96
N ILE A 75 -14.05 -2.37 -18.66
CA ILE A 75 -15.22 -1.68 -18.10
C ILE A 75 -15.37 -0.29 -18.72
N ARG A 76 -14.29 0.50 -18.76
CA ARG A 76 -14.28 1.86 -19.33
C ARG A 76 -14.64 1.87 -20.81
N ARG A 77 -14.09 0.93 -21.57
CA ARG A 77 -14.36 0.74 -23.01
C ARG A 77 -15.67 0.01 -23.29
N ARG A 78 -16.44 -0.34 -22.24
CA ARG A 78 -17.69 -1.12 -22.32
C ARG A 78 -17.53 -2.47 -23.03
N ARG A 79 -16.34 -3.08 -22.97
CA ARG A 79 -16.04 -4.45 -23.42
C ARG A 79 -16.50 -5.49 -22.39
N VAL A 80 -17.64 -5.25 -21.74
CA VAL A 80 -18.18 -6.10 -20.68
C VAL A 80 -19.63 -6.46 -20.98
N LYS A 81 -20.02 -7.69 -20.62
CA LYS A 81 -21.40 -8.17 -20.75
C LYS A 81 -21.98 -8.43 -19.36
N ARG A 82 -23.21 -7.96 -19.15
CA ARG A 82 -23.94 -8.18 -17.89
C ARG A 82 -24.95 -9.30 -18.08
N PHE A 83 -25.04 -10.16 -17.09
CA PHE A 83 -25.98 -11.27 -17.07
C PHE A 83 -26.88 -11.14 -15.84
N ARG A 84 -28.16 -11.51 -15.98
CA ARG A 84 -29.12 -11.48 -14.87
C ARG A 84 -29.02 -12.70 -13.95
N SER A 85 -28.23 -13.71 -14.33
CA SER A 85 -27.99 -14.91 -13.52
C SER A 85 -26.71 -15.62 -13.93
N ALA A 86 -26.13 -16.40 -13.02
CA ALA A 86 -25.00 -17.28 -13.30
C ALA A 86 -25.34 -18.33 -14.38
N LYS A 87 -26.59 -18.83 -14.41
CA LYS A 87 -27.05 -19.77 -15.45
C LYS A 87 -26.99 -19.14 -16.86
N ALA A 88 -27.37 -17.88 -16.98
CA ALA A 88 -27.29 -17.14 -18.25
C ALA A 88 -25.83 -16.91 -18.68
N LEU A 89 -24.94 -16.59 -17.75
CA LEU A 89 -23.49 -16.48 -18.02
C LEU A 89 -22.91 -17.82 -18.50
N ILE A 90 -23.14 -18.90 -17.77
CA ILE A 90 -22.60 -20.23 -18.10
C ILE A 90 -23.09 -20.70 -19.48
N SER A 91 -24.35 -20.44 -19.82
CA SER A 91 -24.89 -20.78 -21.14
C SER A 91 -24.22 -20.02 -22.29
N ASP A 92 -23.73 -18.80 -22.03
CA ASP A 92 -23.03 -17.98 -23.02
C ASP A 92 -21.59 -18.45 -23.21
N LEU A 93 -20.91 -18.84 -22.13
CA LEU A 93 -19.53 -19.34 -22.15
C LEU A 93 -19.37 -20.74 -22.76
N LYS A 94 -20.43 -21.55 -22.75
CA LYS A 94 -20.44 -22.92 -23.29
C LYS A 94 -20.82 -23.00 -24.77
N ARG A 95 -21.05 -21.85 -25.42
CA ARG A 95 -21.21 -21.78 -26.88
C ARG A 95 -19.86 -21.85 -27.56
#